data_AF-A0A2X2JLR2-F1
#
_entry.id   AF-A0A2X2JLR2-F1
#
_cell.length_a   1.000
_cell.length_b   1.000
_cell.length_c   1.000
_cell.angle_alpha   90.00
_cell.angle_beta   90.00
_cell.angle_gamma   90.00
#
_symmetry.space_group_name_H-M   'P 1'
#
loop_
_entity.id
_entity.type
_entity.pdbx_description
1 polymer ?
#
loop_
_entity_poly.entity_id
_entity_poly.type
_entity_poly.pdbx_seq_one_letter_code
_entity_poly.pdbx_strand_id
1 'polypeptide(L)'
;MINRIFDKRNNARFKNEPNQNNSNWLSISKTNRISFLEDPLCGGLFTNNGFHTVLDLSLQATAIEATKNIPKNLPIVFISGQDDPIGDFGIGVEKSAAQLRAQGQTDITLKLYAGMRHEILNEDCKMEVFQFISSWLHRHLL
;
A
#
# COMPACT_ATOMS: atom_id res chain seq x y z
N MET A 1 -19.31 -0.06 -13.25
CA MET A 1 -18.26 0.24 -14.26
C MET A 1 -16.90 0.46 -13.61
N ILE A 2 -16.76 1.35 -12.61
CA ILE A 2 -15.47 1.72 -12.00
C ILE A 2 -14.77 0.53 -11.33
N ASN A 3 -15.45 -0.28 -10.51
CA ASN A 3 -14.88 -1.50 -9.91
C ASN A 3 -14.18 -2.39 -10.95
N ARG A 4 -14.85 -2.69 -12.08
CA ARG A 4 -14.27 -3.52 -13.15
C ARG A 4 -13.01 -2.91 -13.78
N ILE A 5 -12.94 -1.58 -13.87
CA ILE A 5 -11.75 -0.88 -14.38
C ILE A 5 -10.61 -0.99 -13.36
N PHE A 6 -10.91 -0.75 -12.07
CA PHE A 6 -9.96 -0.88 -10.97
C PHE A 6 -9.36 -2.30 -10.94
N ASP A 7 -10.22 -3.32 -10.92
CA ASP A 7 -9.84 -4.73 -10.93
C ASP A 7 -8.95 -5.06 -12.14
N LYS A 8 -9.39 -4.68 -13.35
CA LYS A 8 -8.64 -4.97 -14.57
C LYS A 8 -7.27 -4.29 -14.57
N ARG A 9 -7.18 -3.05 -14.11
CA ARG A 9 -5.94 -2.28 -14.09
C ARG A 9 -4.94 -2.88 -13.09
N ASN A 10 -5.39 -3.16 -11.87
CA ASN A 10 -4.50 -3.64 -10.81
C ASN A 10 -4.02 -5.08 -11.07
N ASN A 11 -4.82 -5.91 -11.75
CA ASN A 11 -4.40 -7.26 -12.14
C ASN A 11 -3.64 -7.33 -13.48
N ALA A 12 -3.40 -6.21 -14.16
CA ALA A 12 -2.87 -6.24 -15.54
C ALA A 12 -1.50 -6.93 -15.65
N ARG A 13 -0.61 -6.78 -14.65
CA ARG A 13 0.70 -7.47 -14.60
C ARG A 13 0.60 -8.94 -14.17
N PHE A 14 -0.51 -9.32 -13.54
CA PHE A 14 -0.73 -10.66 -12.96
C PHE A 14 -1.74 -11.51 -13.77
N LYS A 15 -2.09 -11.06 -14.99
CA LYS A 15 -3.12 -11.69 -15.84
C LYS A 15 -2.81 -13.11 -16.27
N ASN A 16 -1.53 -13.51 -16.21
CA ASN A 16 -1.06 -14.85 -16.60
C ASN A 16 -1.04 -15.83 -15.42
N GLU A 17 -1.33 -15.36 -14.21
CA GLU A 17 -1.44 -16.21 -13.03
C GLU A 17 -2.87 -16.77 -12.90
N PRO A 18 -3.06 -17.88 -12.17
CA PRO A 18 -4.39 -18.34 -11.81
C PRO A 18 -5.19 -17.20 -11.18
N ASN A 19 -6.29 -16.81 -11.82
CA ASN A 19 -7.12 -15.69 -11.40
C ASN A 19 -8.10 -16.15 -10.32
N GLN A 20 -7.98 -15.59 -9.11
CA GLN A 20 -8.94 -15.77 -8.02
C GLN A 20 -9.84 -14.54 -7.91
N ASN A 21 -10.80 -14.40 -8.83
CA ASN A 21 -11.78 -13.30 -8.83
C ASN A 21 -11.17 -11.88 -8.79
N ASN A 22 -10.16 -11.64 -9.62
CA ASN A 22 -9.41 -10.38 -9.72
C ASN A 22 -8.73 -9.94 -8.41
N SER A 23 -8.37 -10.87 -7.53
CA SER A 23 -7.65 -10.57 -6.28
C SER A 23 -6.13 -10.73 -6.39
N ASN A 24 -5.56 -11.09 -7.54
CA ASN A 24 -4.13 -11.41 -7.64
C ASN A 24 -3.26 -10.23 -7.18
N TRP A 25 -3.63 -8.99 -7.49
CA TRP A 25 -2.93 -7.80 -7.01
C TRP A 25 -2.87 -7.63 -5.47
N LEU A 26 -3.77 -8.28 -4.72
CA LEU A 26 -3.90 -8.11 -3.28
C LEU A 26 -2.69 -8.70 -2.54
N SER A 27 -2.29 -9.91 -2.90
CA SER A 27 -1.25 -10.68 -2.20
C SER A 27 -0.76 -11.81 -3.09
N ILE A 28 0.48 -12.26 -2.92
CA ILE A 28 0.97 -13.50 -3.54
C ILE A 28 0.29 -14.71 -2.90
N SER A 29 0.12 -14.69 -1.57
CA SER A 29 -0.46 -15.78 -0.79
C SER A 29 -1.88 -16.12 -1.27
N LYS A 30 -2.03 -17.32 -1.84
CA LYS A 30 -3.34 -17.86 -2.23
C LYS A 30 -4.28 -17.96 -1.04
N THR A 31 -3.75 -18.36 0.12
CA THR A 31 -4.53 -18.50 1.34
C THR A 31 -5.10 -17.15 1.76
N ASN A 32 -4.28 -16.10 1.76
CA ASN A 32 -4.76 -14.75 2.08
C ASN A 32 -5.88 -14.30 1.12
N ARG A 33 -5.68 -14.49 -0.19
CA ARG A 33 -6.71 -14.14 -1.18
C ARG A 33 -8.01 -14.92 -1.02
N ILE A 34 -7.93 -16.21 -0.68
CA ILE A 34 -9.12 -17.03 -0.39
C ILE A 34 -9.82 -16.50 0.86
N SER A 35 -9.08 -16.26 1.95
CA SER A 35 -9.64 -15.71 3.18
C SER A 35 -10.32 -14.36 2.96
N PHE A 36 -9.72 -13.46 2.16
CA PHE A 36 -10.34 -12.18 1.79
C PHE A 36 -11.64 -12.35 1.01
N LEU A 37 -11.72 -13.34 0.11
CA LEU A 37 -12.92 -13.60 -0.70
C LEU A 37 -14.04 -14.29 0.08
N GLU A 38 -13.68 -15.09 1.09
CA GLU A 38 -14.62 -15.83 1.92
C GLU A 38 -15.14 -15.01 3.12
N ASP A 39 -14.44 -13.93 3.50
CA ASP A 39 -14.86 -13.04 4.58
C ASP A 39 -16.02 -12.12 4.12
N PRO A 40 -17.23 -12.25 4.70
CA PRO A 40 -18.38 -11.43 4.34
C PRO A 40 -18.21 -9.93 4.66
N LEU A 41 -17.20 -9.55 5.45
CA LEU A 41 -16.86 -8.17 5.76
C LEU A 41 -15.86 -7.56 4.75
N CYS A 42 -15.31 -8.37 3.85
CA CYS A 42 -14.32 -7.98 2.85
C CYS A 42 -14.91 -7.99 1.42
N GLY A 43 -14.15 -7.48 0.45
CA GLY A 43 -14.46 -7.60 -0.98
C GLY A 43 -15.73 -6.88 -1.47
N GLY A 44 -16.37 -6.07 -0.62
CA GLY A 44 -17.56 -5.31 -0.97
C GLY A 44 -17.33 -4.35 -2.16
N LEU A 45 -18.32 -4.25 -3.04
CA LEU A 45 -18.25 -3.33 -4.17
C LEU A 45 -18.22 -1.89 -3.68
N PHE A 46 -17.23 -1.13 -4.14
CA PHE A 46 -17.19 0.30 -3.87
C PHE A 46 -18.27 1.02 -4.68
N THR A 47 -18.99 1.93 -4.02
CA THR A 47 -19.91 2.84 -4.69
C THR A 47 -19.12 3.86 -5.51
N ASN A 48 -19.75 4.47 -6.53
CA ASN A 48 -19.10 5.53 -7.29
C ASN A 48 -18.68 6.71 -6.39
N ASN A 49 -19.51 7.05 -5.39
CA ASN A 49 -19.16 8.07 -4.40
C ASN A 49 -17.98 7.62 -3.52
N GLY A 50 -17.92 6.33 -3.13
CA GLY A 50 -16.79 5.79 -2.39
C GLY A 50 -15.47 5.94 -3.15
N PHE A 51 -15.44 5.61 -4.46
CA PHE A 51 -14.26 5.87 -5.30
C PHE A 51 -13.92 7.35 -5.36
N HIS A 52 -14.91 8.21 -5.61
CA HIS A 52 -14.70 9.66 -5.66
C HIS A 52 -14.08 10.17 -4.36
N THR A 53 -14.66 9.81 -3.21
CA THR A 53 -14.19 10.23 -1.89
C THR A 53 -12.76 9.76 -1.61
N VAL A 54 -12.43 8.49 -1.86
CA VAL A 54 -11.07 7.99 -1.60
C VAL A 54 -10.04 8.69 -2.47
N LEU A 55 -10.34 8.90 -3.76
CA LEU A 55 -9.42 9.58 -4.68
C LEU A 55 -9.23 11.05 -4.30
N ASP A 56 -10.32 11.76 -4.02
CA ASP A 56 -10.30 13.17 -3.61
C ASP A 56 -9.51 13.36 -2.30
N LEU A 57 -9.79 12.54 -1.28
CA LEU A 57 -9.05 12.57 -0.01
C LEU A 57 -7.57 12.22 -0.20
N SER A 58 -7.24 11.26 -1.07
CA SER A 58 -5.85 10.91 -1.35
C SER A 58 -5.09 12.07 -1.98
N LEU A 59 -5.71 12.80 -2.92
CA LEU A 59 -5.11 14.00 -3.53
C LEU A 59 -4.91 15.11 -2.50
N GLN A 60 -5.90 15.34 -1.64
CA GLN A 60 -5.80 16.36 -0.58
C GLN A 60 -4.72 16.01 0.45
N ALA A 61 -4.67 14.75 0.90
CA ALA A 61 -3.72 14.30 1.91
C ALA A 61 -2.26 14.30 1.41
N THR A 62 -2.05 14.13 0.10
CA THR A 62 -0.72 14.10 -0.52
C THR A 62 -0.28 15.43 -1.13
N ALA A 63 -1.17 16.44 -1.13
CA ALA A 63 -0.85 17.77 -1.63
C ALA A 63 0.31 18.39 -0.84
N ILE A 64 1.19 19.12 -1.55
CA ILE A 64 2.39 19.75 -0.95
C ILE A 64 2.03 20.63 0.25
N GLU A 65 0.97 21.43 0.16
CA GLU A 65 0.55 22.31 1.26
C GLU A 65 0.04 21.52 2.47
N ALA A 66 -0.59 20.36 2.27
CA ALA A 66 -1.01 19.50 3.36
C ALA A 66 0.21 18.85 4.04
N THR A 67 1.12 18.27 3.26
CA THR A 67 2.28 17.54 3.82
C THR A 67 3.33 18.46 4.45
N LYS A 68 3.39 19.74 4.05
CA LYS A 68 4.25 20.75 4.71
C LYS A 68 3.98 20.87 6.21
N ASN A 69 2.73 20.66 6.63
CA ASN A 69 2.29 20.77 8.02
C ASN A 69 2.71 19.59 8.90
N ILE A 70 3.27 18.52 8.33
CA ILE A 70 3.80 17.39 9.10
C ILE A 70 5.02 17.88 9.92
N PRO A 71 5.07 17.66 11.25
CA PRO A 71 6.22 18.04 12.07
C PRO A 71 7.53 17.47 11.52
N LYS A 72 8.55 18.32 11.38
CA LYS A 72 9.82 17.97 10.69
C LYS A 72 10.65 16.92 11.41
N ASN A 73 10.48 16.84 12.72
CA ASN A 73 11.14 15.90 13.61
C ASN A 73 10.31 14.63 13.87
N LEU A 74 9.14 14.46 13.24
CA LEU A 74 8.36 13.22 13.36
C LEU A 74 9.03 12.13 12.50
N PRO A 75 9.50 11.02 13.07
CA PRO A 75 10.00 9.89 12.30
C PRO A 75 8.88 9.25 11.47
N ILE A 76 9.14 8.98 10.19
CA ILE A 76 8.16 8.38 9.28
C ILE A 76 8.78 7.16 8.61
N VAL A 77 8.02 6.06 8.60
CA VAL A 77 8.37 4.86 7.84
C VAL A 77 7.35 4.57 6.76
N PHE A 78 7.84 4.37 5.55
CA PHE A 78 7.09 3.86 4.41
C PHE A 78 7.45 2.39 4.21
N ILE A 79 6.45 1.51 4.26
CA ILE A 79 6.58 0.09 3.91
C ILE A 79 5.54 -0.26 2.86
N SER A 80 5.95 -1.00 1.84
CA SER A 80 5.05 -1.45 0.77
C SER A 80 5.64 -2.65 0.03
N GLY A 81 4.82 -3.41 -0.67
CA GLY A 81 5.28 -4.42 -1.60
C GLY A 81 5.83 -3.75 -2.86
N GLN A 82 6.96 -4.25 -3.37
CA GLN A 82 7.53 -3.72 -4.61
C GLN A 82 6.62 -4.01 -5.81
N ASP A 83 5.83 -5.09 -5.74
CA ASP A 83 4.91 -5.48 -6.79
C ASP A 83 3.47 -4.97 -6.57
N ASP A 84 3.26 -4.04 -5.62
CA ASP A 84 1.94 -3.44 -5.39
C ASP A 84 1.56 -2.44 -6.51
N PRO A 85 0.53 -2.71 -7.33
CA PRO A 85 0.09 -1.77 -8.37
C PRO A 85 -0.52 -0.48 -7.82
N ILE A 86 -0.99 -0.46 -6.56
CA ILE A 86 -1.56 0.75 -5.93
C ILE A 86 -0.46 1.77 -5.67
N GLY A 87 0.70 1.31 -5.22
CA GLY A 87 1.91 2.12 -5.00
C GLY A 87 2.72 2.39 -6.28
N ASP A 88 2.14 2.17 -7.47
CA ASP A 88 2.85 2.23 -8.76
C ASP A 88 4.12 1.36 -8.77
N PHE A 89 4.01 0.14 -8.22
CA PHE A 89 5.11 -0.82 -8.12
C PHE A 89 6.34 -0.23 -7.40
N GLY A 90 6.08 0.42 -6.26
CA GLY A 90 7.08 1.07 -5.41
C GLY A 90 7.39 2.53 -5.79
N ILE A 91 7.21 2.91 -7.06
CA ILE A 91 7.57 4.25 -7.56
C ILE A 91 6.77 5.34 -6.86
N GLY A 92 5.47 5.11 -6.64
CA GLY A 92 4.59 6.06 -5.95
C GLY A 92 5.00 6.25 -4.48
N VAL A 93 5.43 5.18 -3.83
CA VAL A 93 5.89 5.20 -2.44
C VAL A 93 7.22 5.94 -2.31
N GLU A 94 8.15 5.69 -3.24
CA GLU A 94 9.42 6.42 -3.35
C GLU A 94 9.21 7.91 -3.56
N LYS A 95 8.29 8.31 -4.43
CA LYS A 95 7.93 9.71 -4.68
C LYS A 95 7.38 10.39 -3.43
N SER A 96 6.49 9.73 -2.68
CA SER A 96 5.96 10.26 -1.42
C SER A 96 7.08 10.48 -0.40
N ALA A 97 7.98 9.51 -0.23
CA ALA A 97 9.14 9.63 0.65
C ALA A 97 10.08 10.77 0.21
N ALA A 98 10.35 10.88 -1.09
CA ALA A 98 11.19 11.94 -1.67
C ALA A 98 10.57 13.33 -1.48
N GLN A 99 9.25 13.48 -1.65
CA GLN A 99 8.54 14.73 -1.41
C GLN A 99 8.73 15.19 0.04
N LEU A 100 8.54 14.30 1.02
CA LEU A 100 8.73 14.67 2.43
C LEU A 100 10.19 15.03 2.73
N ARG A 101 11.17 14.29 2.20
CA ARG A 101 12.60 14.64 2.32
C ARG A 101 12.89 16.04 1.77
N ALA A 102 12.36 16.36 0.59
CA ALA A 102 12.50 17.69 -0.02
C ALA A 102 11.82 18.80 0.80
N GLN A 103 10.82 18.47 1.60
CA GLN A 103 10.15 19.39 2.53
C GLN A 103 10.85 19.51 3.90
N GLY A 104 12.00 18.86 4.08
CA GLY A 104 12.84 18.99 5.28
C GLY A 104 12.56 17.94 6.36
N GLN A 105 11.80 16.87 6.07
CA GLN A 105 11.75 15.72 6.97
C GLN A 105 13.11 15.01 6.98
N THR A 106 13.70 14.88 8.16
CA THR A 106 15.06 14.35 8.33
C THR A 106 15.09 12.86 8.62
N ASP A 107 14.03 12.31 9.20
CA ASP A 107 13.94 10.91 9.58
C ASP A 107 12.86 10.17 8.78
N ILE A 108 13.28 9.68 7.60
CA ILE A 108 12.42 8.91 6.69
C ILE A 108 13.08 7.58 6.38
N THR A 109 12.45 6.51 6.85
CA THR A 109 12.76 5.14 6.45
C THR A 109 11.84 4.70 5.31
N LEU A 110 12.39 4.07 4.27
CA LEU A 110 11.62 3.46 3.20
C LEU A 110 12.08 2.01 3.03
N LYS A 111 11.13 1.07 3.00
CA LYS A 111 11.41 -0.34 2.70
C LYS A 111 10.36 -0.89 1.74
N LEU A 112 10.83 -1.31 0.57
CA LEU A 112 10.04 -2.04 -0.43
C LEU A 112 10.36 -3.53 -0.33
N TYR A 113 9.34 -4.36 -0.19
CA TYR A 113 9.50 -5.81 -0.11
C TYR A 113 9.39 -6.42 -1.51
N ALA A 114 10.51 -6.92 -2.04
CA ALA A 114 10.56 -7.55 -3.35
C ALA A 114 9.58 -8.73 -3.46
N GLY A 115 8.86 -8.81 -4.57
CA GLY A 115 7.85 -9.85 -4.82
C GLY A 115 6.50 -9.61 -4.13
N MET A 116 6.48 -9.05 -2.91
CA MET A 116 5.23 -8.82 -2.18
C MET A 116 4.33 -7.81 -2.91
N ARG A 117 3.01 -7.97 -2.74
CA ARG A 117 1.98 -7.10 -3.33
C ARG A 117 1.39 -6.16 -2.29
N HIS A 118 0.08 -5.88 -2.37
CA HIS A 118 -0.57 -4.86 -1.57
C HIS A 118 -0.58 -5.17 -0.06
N GLU A 119 -1.00 -6.37 0.33
CA GLU A 119 -1.17 -6.76 1.73
C GLU A 119 0.08 -7.41 2.33
N ILE A 120 1.19 -6.67 2.40
CA ILE A 120 2.48 -7.16 2.93
C ILE A 120 2.38 -7.77 4.35
N LEU A 121 1.40 -7.34 5.15
CA LEU A 121 1.16 -7.86 6.51
C LEU A 121 0.42 -9.21 6.52
N ASN A 122 -0.13 -9.63 5.39
CA ASN A 122 -0.86 -10.88 5.22
C ASN A 122 -0.15 -11.87 4.28
N GLU A 123 1.01 -11.53 3.71
CA GLU A 123 1.82 -12.46 2.94
C GLU A 123 2.34 -13.62 3.82
N ASP A 124 2.73 -14.73 3.19
CA ASP A 124 3.20 -15.93 3.91
C ASP A 124 4.45 -15.64 4.76
N CYS A 125 5.31 -14.72 4.31
CA CYS A 125 6.50 -14.23 5.02
C CYS A 125 6.26 -12.95 5.86
N LYS A 126 5.01 -12.64 6.24
CA LYS A 126 4.64 -11.47 7.05
C LYS A 126 5.45 -11.25 8.34
N MET A 127 6.04 -12.30 8.90
CA MET A 127 6.90 -12.18 10.09
C MET A 127 8.11 -11.27 9.86
N GLU A 128 8.66 -11.23 8.65
CA GLU A 128 9.74 -10.31 8.29
C GLU A 128 9.29 -8.84 8.34
N VAL A 129 8.03 -8.59 7.96
CA VAL A 129 7.42 -7.26 8.01
C VAL A 129 7.17 -6.85 9.45
N PHE A 130 6.59 -7.74 10.26
CA PHE A 130 6.37 -7.47 11.70
C PHE A 130 7.66 -7.23 12.47
N GLN A 131 8.70 -8.03 12.22
CA GLN A 131 10.02 -7.84 12.85
C GLN A 131 10.66 -6.51 12.46
N PHE A 132 10.53 -6.10 11.19
CA PHE A 132 10.99 -4.79 10.74
C PHE A 132 10.25 -3.65 11.45
N ILE A 133 8.92 -3.70 11.50
CA ILE A 133 8.11 -2.68 12.18
C ILE A 133 8.49 -2.61 13.66
N SER A 134 8.54 -3.75 14.34
CA SER A 134 8.95 -3.82 15.76
C SER A 134 10.34 -3.22 15.98
N SER A 135 11.31 -3.61 15.14
CA SER A 135 12.68 -3.08 15.23
C SER A 135 12.73 -1.57 14.94
N TRP A 136 11.93 -1.09 13.98
CA TRP A 136 11.83 0.33 13.67
C TRP A 136 11.24 1.10 14.85
N LEU A 137 10.14 0.64 15.44
CA LEU A 137 9.53 1.27 16.62
C LEU A 137 10.50 1.31 17.81
N HIS A 138 11.18 0.20 18.12
CA HIS A 138 12.15 0.18 19.24
C HIS A 138 13.27 1.19 19.08
N ARG A 139 13.72 1.48 17.85
CA ARG A 139 14.77 2.49 17.59
C ARG A 139 14.31 3.95 17.78
N HIS A 140 13.01 4.22 17.80
CA HIS A 140 12.46 5.59 17.88
C HIS A 140 11.66 5.84 19.17
N LEU A 141 11.40 4.80 19.98
CA LEU A 141 10.70 4.90 21.26
C LEU A 141 11.63 4.76 22.48
N LEU A 142 12.81 4.17 22.29
CA LEU A 142 13.85 4.01 23.31
C LEU A 142 15.07 4.84 22.93
#